data_AF-A0A5S9MEV8-F1
#
_entry.id   AF-A0A5S9MEV8-F1
#
_cell.length_a   1.000
_cell.length_b   1.000
_cell.length_c   1.000
_cell.angle_alpha   90.00
_cell.angle_beta   90.00
_cell.angle_gamma   90.00
#
_symmetry.space_group_name_H-M   'P 1'
#
loop_
_entity.id
_entity.type
_entity.pdbx_description
1 polymer ?
#
loop_
_entity_poly.entity_id
_entity_poly.type
_entity_poly.pdbx_seq_one_letter_code
_entity_poly.pdbx_strand_id
1 'polypeptide(L)'
;MVSSKKKTTYEIISPELVGVTTDVLVLGKHSGRHAFKDRLKTLGFKLTEDEINKFFETFKNLTEKKKEITDDDLISIILEEKSSRPKNRL
;
A
#
# COMPACT_ATOMS: atom_id res chain seq x y z
N MET A 1 14.19 9.02 -25.58
CA MET A 1 13.02 8.13 -25.52
C MET A 1 12.68 7.86 -24.06
N VAL A 2 11.78 8.64 -23.45
CA VAL A 2 11.34 8.43 -22.06
C VAL A 2 10.10 7.54 -22.12
N SER A 3 10.30 6.22 -22.07
CA SER A 3 9.19 5.27 -22.05
C SER A 3 8.64 5.15 -20.64
N SER A 4 7.30 5.21 -20.57
CA SER A 4 6.47 4.69 -19.48
C SER A 4 6.34 5.56 -18.22
N LYS A 5 5.69 6.72 -18.37
CA LYS A 5 4.76 7.18 -17.32
C LYS A 5 3.57 6.21 -17.28
N LYS A 6 3.71 5.06 -16.60
CA LYS A 6 2.53 4.28 -16.22
C LYS A 6 1.69 5.20 -15.34
N LYS A 7 0.51 5.57 -15.83
CA LYS A 7 -0.54 6.22 -15.05
C LYS A 7 -0.80 5.29 -13.87
N THR A 8 -0.28 5.62 -12.70
CA THR A 8 -0.59 4.93 -11.46
C THR A 8 -2.01 5.33 -11.08
N THR A 9 -2.97 4.55 -11.59
CA THR A 9 -4.40 4.65 -11.29
C THR A 9 -4.62 4.09 -9.89
N TYR A 10 -4.05 4.76 -8.88
CA TYR A 10 -4.39 4.52 -7.50
C TYR A 10 -5.71 5.25 -7.24
N GLU A 11 -6.80 4.65 -7.70
CA GLU A 11 -8.15 5.09 -7.36
C GLU A 11 -8.41 4.65 -5.93
N ILE A 12 -8.41 5.62 -5.01
CA ILE A 12 -8.92 5.44 -3.66
C ILE A 12 -10.43 5.56 -3.77
N ILE A 13 -11.15 4.46 -3.60
CA ILE A 13 -12.60 4.50 -3.46
C ILE A 13 -12.88 4.92 -2.02
N SER A 14 -13.73 5.94 -1.83
CA SER A 14 -14.10 6.37 -0.48
C SER A 14 -14.57 5.16 0.33
N PRO A 15 -14.03 4.92 1.53
CA PRO A 15 -14.38 3.75 2.35
C PRO A 15 -15.89 3.69 2.66
N GLU A 16 -16.55 4.85 2.74
CA GLU A 16 -18.00 4.99 2.88
C GLU A 16 -18.79 4.36 1.72
N LEU A 17 -18.26 4.40 0.49
CA LEU A 17 -18.89 3.80 -0.70
C LEU A 17 -18.82 2.26 -0.69
N VAL A 18 -17.91 1.69 0.09
CA VAL A 18 -17.68 0.24 0.12
C VAL A 18 -18.45 -0.43 1.27
N GLY A 19 -19.09 0.35 2.16
CA GLY A 19 -19.93 -0.16 3.25
C GLY A 19 -19.18 -0.98 4.30
N VAL A 20 -17.85 -0.83 4.39
CA VAL A 20 -17.01 -1.64 5.27
C VAL A 20 -17.09 -1.08 6.69
N THR A 21 -17.68 -1.85 7.61
CA THR A 21 -17.43 -1.72 9.04
C THR A 21 -16.01 -2.22 9.30
N THR A 22 -15.03 -1.32 9.36
CA THR A 22 -13.62 -1.71 9.46
C THR A 22 -13.33 -2.26 10.86
N ASP A 23 -13.33 -3.59 10.98
CA ASP A 23 -12.59 -4.23 12.07
C ASP A 23 -11.12 -3.79 12.00
N VAL A 24 -10.54 -3.51 13.16
CA VAL A 24 -9.14 -3.10 13.31
C VAL A 24 -8.27 -4.34 13.07
N LEU A 25 -7.98 -4.61 11.80
CA LEU A 25 -7.06 -5.66 11.40
C LEU A 25 -5.66 -5.07 11.29
N VAL A 26 -4.78 -5.46 12.20
CA VAL A 26 -3.34 -5.14 12.12
C VAL A 26 -2.63 -6.22 11.30
N LEU A 27 -1.74 -5.79 10.41
CA LEU A 27 -0.86 -6.69 9.65
C LEU A 27 0.53 -6.72 10.28
N GLY A 28 1.25 -7.82 10.14
CA GLY A 28 2.61 -7.98 10.65
C GLY A 28 3.45 -8.89 9.78
N LYS A 29 4.64 -9.27 10.24
CA LYS A 29 5.61 -10.11 9.51
C LYS A 29 5.04 -11.43 8.98
N HIS A 30 4.03 -11.97 9.64
CA HIS A 30 3.36 -13.22 9.25
C HIS A 30 2.15 -13.00 8.34
N SER A 31 1.72 -11.76 8.14
CA SER A 31 0.66 -11.41 7.20
C SER A 31 1.19 -11.62 5.77
N GLY A 32 0.71 -12.68 5.12
CA GLY A 32 1.07 -12.99 3.74
C GLY A 32 0.48 -12.00 2.73
N ARG A 33 0.87 -12.15 1.47
CA ARG A 33 0.42 -11.29 0.35
C ARG A 33 -1.11 -11.21 0.22
N HIS A 34 -1.81 -12.31 0.50
CA HIS A 34 -3.27 -12.35 0.43
C HIS A 34 -3.90 -11.37 1.43
N ALA A 35 -3.48 -11.42 2.70
CA ALA A 35 -3.97 -10.50 3.74
C ALA A 35 -3.65 -9.04 3.42
N PHE A 36 -2.46 -8.77 2.88
CA PHE A 36 -2.07 -7.43 2.42
C PHE A 36 -2.97 -6.91 1.29
N LYS A 37 -3.20 -7.74 0.26
CA LYS A 37 -4.07 -7.41 -0.88
C LYS A 37 -5.51 -7.16 -0.43
N ASP A 38 -6.06 -8.05 0.39
CA ASP A 38 -7.42 -7.93 0.87
C ASP A 38 -7.60 -6.69 1.73
N ARG A 39 -6.62 -6.33 2.57
CA ARG A 39 -6.71 -5.11 3.36
C ARG A 39 -6.69 -3.86 2.47
N LEU A 40 -5.81 -3.80 1.46
CA LEU A 40 -5.79 -2.69 0.51
C LEU A 40 -7.11 -2.57 -0.27
N LYS A 41 -7.71 -3.70 -0.67
CA LYS A 41 -9.02 -3.71 -1.33
C LYS A 41 -10.13 -3.18 -0.40
N THR A 42 -10.11 -3.59 0.87
CA THR A 42 -11.03 -3.12 1.91
C THR A 42 -10.88 -1.62 2.18
N LEU A 43 -9.65 -1.10 2.10
CA LEU A 43 -9.34 0.34 2.17
C LEU A 43 -9.72 1.10 0.88
N GLY A 44 -10.30 0.42 -0.11
CA GLY A 44 -10.78 1.03 -1.35
C GLY A 44 -9.72 1.16 -2.44
N PHE A 45 -8.53 0.58 -2.28
CA PHE A 45 -7.50 0.61 -3.32
C PHE A 45 -7.77 -0.44 -4.40
N LYS A 46 -7.70 0.00 -5.66
CA LYS A 46 -7.66 -0.86 -6.84
C LYS A 46 -6.25 -0.91 -7.41
N LEU A 47 -5.51 -1.96 -7.07
CA LEU A 47 -4.13 -2.17 -7.53
C LEU A 47 -4.06 -3.39 -8.45
N THR A 48 -3.19 -3.31 -9.44
CA THR A 48 -2.80 -4.46 -10.27
C THR A 48 -1.90 -5.43 -9.48
N GLU A 49 -1.78 -6.68 -9.94
CA GLU A 49 -0.89 -7.67 -9.31
C GLU A 49 0.57 -7.21 -9.25
N ASP A 50 1.07 -6.55 -10.30
CA ASP A 50 2.42 -5.98 -10.32
C ASP A 50 2.61 -4.91 -9.24
N GLU A 51 1.62 -4.03 -9.04
CA GLU A 51 1.65 -3.00 -7.99
C GLU A 51 1.58 -3.63 -6.61
N ILE A 52 0.69 -4.61 -6.40
CA ILE A 52 0.61 -5.35 -5.15
C ILE A 52 1.96 -6.00 -4.82
N ASN A 53 2.60 -6.65 -5.79
CA ASN A 53 3.92 -7.26 -5.60
C ASN A 53 4.98 -6.22 -5.22
N LYS A 54 5.00 -5.07 -5.89
CA LYS A 54 5.92 -3.96 -5.59
C LYS A 54 5.72 -3.45 -4.16
N PHE A 55 4.49 -3.14 -3.77
CA PHE A 55 4.20 -2.61 -2.45
C PHE A 55 4.35 -3.64 -1.34
N PHE A 56 4.13 -4.92 -1.64
CA PHE A 56 4.33 -6.00 -0.68
C PHE A 56 5.80 -6.14 -0.24
N GLU A 57 6.76 -5.88 -1.13
CA GLU A 57 8.18 -5.86 -0.75
C GLU A 57 8.49 -4.68 0.20
N THR A 58 7.91 -3.50 -0.04
CA THR A 58 8.01 -2.36 0.88
C THR A 58 7.36 -2.67 2.23
N PHE A 59 6.19 -3.30 2.22
CA PHE A 59 5.49 -3.75 3.41
C PHE A 59 6.35 -4.70 4.25
N LYS A 60 6.98 -5.72 3.63
CA LYS A 60 7.91 -6.62 4.33
C LYS A 60 9.04 -5.85 5.03
N ASN A 61 9.66 -4.90 4.34
CA ASN A 61 10.71 -4.06 4.91
C ASN A 61 10.20 -3.22 6.10
N LEU A 62 8.95 -2.80 6.08
CA LEU A 62 8.33 -2.08 7.19
C LEU A 62 8.05 -3.02 8.38
N THR A 63 7.60 -4.25 8.12
CA THR A 63 7.35 -5.25 9.18
C THR A 63 8.60 -5.69 9.94
N GLU A 64 9.79 -5.57 9.34
CA GLU A 64 11.06 -5.81 10.04
C GLU A 64 11.37 -4.70 11.07
N LYS A 65 10.80 -3.50 10.89
CA LYS A 65 11.03 -2.33 11.75
C LYS A 65 9.89 -2.07 12.73
N LYS A 66 8.67 -2.43 12.36
CA LYS A 66 7.45 -2.20 13.12
C LYS A 66 6.66 -3.50 13.20
N LYS A 67 6.34 -3.95 14.43
CA LYS A 67 5.66 -5.23 14.67
C LYS A 67 4.23 -5.25 14.12
N GLU A 68 3.56 -4.11 14.16
CA GLU A 68 2.17 -3.94 13.75
C GLU A 68 2.06 -2.81 12.73
N ILE A 69 1.51 -3.15 11.58
CA ILE A 69 1.28 -2.25 10.46
C ILE A 69 -0.22 -1.94 10.43
N THR A 70 -0.54 -0.66 10.57
CA THR A 70 -1.91 -0.15 10.53
C THR A 70 -2.30 0.26 9.12
N ASP A 71 -3.58 0.59 8.93
CA ASP A 71 -4.07 1.10 7.65
C ASP A 71 -3.35 2.37 7.21
N ASP A 72 -3.07 3.28 8.14
CA ASP A 72 -2.30 4.50 7.87
C ASP A 72 -0.90 4.18 7.33
N ASP A 73 -0.24 3.15 7.87
CA ASP A 73 1.06 2.71 7.34
C ASP A 73 0.90 2.13 5.92
N LEU A 74 -0.14 1.34 5.67
CA LEU A 74 -0.43 0.79 4.34
C LEU A 74 -0.69 1.90 3.33
N ILE A 75 -1.55 2.86 3.68
CA ILE A 75 -1.85 4.05 2.88
C ILE A 75 -0.54 4.83 2.63
N SER A 76 0.28 5.01 3.65
CA SER A 76 1.58 5.69 3.53
C SER A 76 2.52 4.98 2.56
N ILE A 77 2.61 3.64 2.58
CA ILE A 77 3.42 2.87 1.61
C ILE A 77 3.00 3.18 0.17
N ILE A 78 1.69 3.26 -0.10
CA ILE A 78 1.16 3.52 -1.44
C ILE A 78 1.40 4.99 -1.85
N LEU A 79 1.22 5.93 -0.93
CA LEU A 79 1.36 7.37 -1.20
C LEU A 79 2.83 7.83 -1.28
N GLU A 80 3.72 7.30 -0.43
CA GLU A 80 5.11 7.74 -0.32
C GLU A 80 5.96 7.33 -1.53
N GLU A 81 5.56 6.28 -2.26
CA GLU A 81 6.14 5.94 -3.56
C GLU A 81 6.06 7.09 -4.57
N LYS A 82 5.08 8.02 -4.43
CA LYS A 82 5.00 9.23 -5.26
C LYS A 82 5.98 10.33 -4.84
N SER A 83 6.48 10.30 -3.61
CA SER A 83 7.31 11.38 -3.05
C SER A 83 8.81 11.08 -3.06
N SER A 84 9.24 9.94 -3.59
CA SER A 84 10.65 9.69 -3.93
C SER A 84 11.06 10.49 -5.18
N ARG A 85 10.89 11.82 -5.10
CA ARG A 85 11.82 12.77 -5.70
C ARG A 85 13.15 12.60 -4.95
N PRO A 86 14.31 12.64 -5.64
CA PRO A 86 15.59 12.36 -5.01
C PRO A 86 15.78 13.28 -3.80
N LYS A 87 15.99 12.69 -2.62
CA LYS A 87 16.64 13.40 -1.50
C LYS A 87 18.06 13.71 -1.97
N ASN A 88 18.21 14.84 -2.65
CA ASN A 88 19.48 15.46 -2.94
C ASN A 88 20.07 15.85 -1.58
N ARG A 89 20.86 14.94 -1.01
CA ARG A 89 21.66 15.21 0.19
C ARG A 89 22.79 16.13 -0.28
N LEU A 90 22.84 17.32 0.31
CA LEU A 90 23.93 18.30 0.18
C LEU A 90 25.29 17.64 0.44
#